data_AF-A0A535FQL0-F1
#
_entry.id   AF-A0A535FQL0-F1
#
_cell.length_a   1.000
_cell.length_b   1.000
_cell.length_c   1.000
_cell.angle_alpha   90.00
_cell.angle_beta   90.00
_cell.angle_gamma   90.00
#
_symmetry.space_group_name_H-M   'P 1'
#
loop_
_entity.id
_entity.type
_entity.pdbx_description
1 polymer ?
#
loop_
_entity_poly.entity_id
_entity_poly.type
_entity_poly.pdbx_seq_one_letter_code
_entity_poly.pdbx_strand_id
1 'polypeptide(L)'
;MSTSLTANPTPLTQRLTWKALEKHYHQIKDVHLRTLFAQDPQRGERFALEAIGLYLDYSKNRITDDTLKLLLVLAQDIGLRNRIDAMLSGDKINVTEQRAVLHTALRAPKDQTIIVDGKNIVPDVHAVLDKMADFSTRVRNGTWTGFTGKRIRNIVNIGIGGSDLGPNMAYEALKHYSDRNLTARFVSNVDGSDFAEATRDLDPAETLFIISSKTFTTIETMTNAQTARKWCIQALGAEQAVAKHFVAVSTNEAEVRKFGIDTANMFGFWDWVGGRYSLPSAIGLSLMIAIGAEHFREMLAGFHAMDEHFRTAPLEQNLPVLLGLIGIWYNNFFGAETVAILPYEQYLWKLSSYLQQLDMESNGKHVDLMGDDVDYQTGPIIWGQPGTNGQHAFYQLMHQGTKLIPCDFIGFYQTLNVSPPHHDLLIANMIAQTEALAFGKTAEEIAREGGSALARPHRVCQGNRPTNTIFAERLTPETLGKLIALYEHKVFVQGTIWHIDSFDQWGVELGKVLAKRIVPELQDVAEPKLSHDSSTNRLIQRYRKFKASAL
;
A
#
# COMPACT_ATOMS: atom_id res chain seq x y z
N MET A 1 7.92 27.50 22.61
CA MET A 1 9.11 27.40 23.49
C MET A 1 10.17 26.66 22.71
N SER A 2 11.35 27.27 22.57
CA SER A 2 12.50 26.70 21.88
C SER A 2 12.96 25.45 22.63
N THR A 3 12.75 24.27 22.03
CA THR A 3 13.36 23.03 22.48
C THR A 3 14.84 23.07 22.10
N SER A 4 15.67 22.97 23.12
CA SER A 4 17.12 22.88 23.00
C SER A 4 17.52 21.69 22.14
N LEU A 5 18.36 21.91 21.14
CA LEU A 5 19.18 20.89 20.48
C LEU A 5 20.20 20.35 21.51
N THR A 6 19.74 19.48 22.40
CA THR A 6 20.57 18.76 23.37
C THR A 6 21.03 17.45 22.75
N ALA A 7 22.33 17.37 22.46
CA ALA A 7 23.12 16.19 22.05
C ALA A 7 22.59 15.40 20.84
N ASN A 8 23.45 15.21 19.82
CA ASN A 8 23.14 14.25 18.75
C ASN A 8 22.84 12.88 19.39
N PRO A 9 21.64 12.31 19.16
CA PRO A 9 21.30 11.01 19.71
C PRO A 9 22.30 9.97 19.19
N THR A 10 22.65 9.01 20.03
CA THR A 10 23.52 7.90 19.63
C THR A 10 22.96 7.23 18.36
N PRO A 11 23.76 7.07 17.28
CA PRO A 11 23.33 6.42 16.06
C PRO A 11 22.71 5.04 16.33
N LEU A 12 21.69 4.65 15.54
CA LEU A 12 20.89 3.45 15.79
C LEU A 12 21.75 2.20 16.04
N THR A 13 22.73 1.94 15.16
CA THR A 13 23.61 0.77 15.21
C THR A 13 24.60 0.77 16.36
N GLN A 14 24.80 1.92 17.01
CA GLN A 14 25.70 2.10 18.17
C GLN A 14 24.96 1.99 19.50
N ARG A 15 23.62 1.94 19.51
CA ARG A 15 22.83 1.77 20.73
C ARG A 15 23.05 0.41 21.36
N LEU A 16 23.07 0.36 22.70
CA LEU A 16 23.23 -0.88 23.45
C LEU A 16 22.12 -1.90 23.14
N THR A 17 20.90 -1.40 22.92
CA THR A 17 19.71 -2.20 22.52
C THR A 17 19.91 -2.88 21.17
N TRP A 18 20.48 -2.17 20.19
CA TRP A 18 20.86 -2.73 18.90
C TRP A 18 21.99 -3.76 19.02
N LYS A 19 23.07 -3.43 19.76
CA LYS A 19 24.18 -4.36 20.02
C LYS A 19 23.74 -5.64 20.74
N ALA A 20 22.74 -5.55 21.61
CA ALA A 20 22.14 -6.72 22.25
C ALA A 20 21.42 -7.63 21.23
N LEU A 21 20.72 -7.06 20.26
CA LEU A 21 20.10 -7.81 19.16
C LEU A 21 21.14 -8.43 18.22
N GLU A 22 22.23 -7.73 17.89
CA GLU A 22 23.34 -8.30 17.11
C GLU A 22 23.95 -9.53 17.81
N LYS A 23 24.20 -9.42 19.12
CA LYS A 23 24.67 -10.54 19.93
C LYS A 23 23.68 -11.69 19.95
N HIS A 24 22.40 -11.39 20.15
CA HIS A 24 21.32 -12.40 20.16
C HIS A 24 21.19 -13.10 18.80
N TYR A 25 21.29 -12.35 17.71
CA TYR A 25 21.29 -12.90 16.35
C TYR A 25 22.37 -13.97 16.19
N HIS A 26 23.61 -13.70 16.62
CA HIS A 26 24.68 -14.71 16.57
C HIS A 26 24.40 -15.98 17.38
N GLN A 27 23.55 -15.92 18.40
CA GLN A 27 23.14 -17.08 19.20
C GLN A 27 22.05 -17.91 18.51
N ILE A 28 21.14 -17.28 17.77
CA ILE A 28 19.95 -17.95 17.24
C ILE A 28 19.93 -18.13 15.71
N LYS A 29 20.85 -17.48 14.97
CA LYS A 29 20.89 -17.48 13.50
C LYS A 29 21.08 -18.84 12.83
N ASP A 30 21.44 -19.87 13.60
CA ASP A 30 21.59 -21.26 13.14
C ASP A 30 20.55 -22.21 13.77
N VAL A 31 19.73 -21.73 14.71
CA VAL A 31 18.65 -22.51 15.33
C VAL A 31 17.53 -22.74 14.33
N HIS A 32 17.10 -23.99 14.19
CA HIS A 32 16.07 -24.41 13.25
C HIS A 32 14.66 -24.32 13.87
N LEU A 33 13.65 -23.92 13.09
CA LEU A 33 12.25 -23.87 13.53
C LEU A 33 11.77 -25.21 14.11
N ARG A 34 12.11 -26.34 13.49
CA ARG A 34 11.85 -27.69 14.05
C ARG A 34 12.31 -27.82 15.52
N THR A 35 13.47 -27.29 15.87
CA THR A 35 13.98 -27.33 17.25
C THR A 35 13.15 -26.45 18.17
N LEU A 36 12.81 -25.23 17.74
CA LEU A 36 11.99 -24.31 18.53
C LEU A 36 10.59 -24.88 18.82
N PHE A 37 9.95 -25.51 17.84
CA PHE A 37 8.64 -26.15 18.02
C PHE A 37 8.72 -27.45 18.83
N ALA A 38 9.83 -28.20 18.75
CA ALA A 38 10.01 -29.40 19.57
C ALA A 38 10.25 -29.07 21.04
N GLN A 39 10.92 -27.96 21.33
CA GLN A 39 11.20 -27.49 22.70
C GLN A 39 9.99 -26.82 23.35
N ASP A 40 9.11 -26.22 22.55
CA ASP A 40 7.88 -25.59 23.02
C ASP A 40 6.68 -26.10 22.20
N PRO A 41 6.03 -27.21 22.63
CA PRO A 41 4.86 -27.74 21.94
C PRO A 41 3.67 -26.76 21.87
N GLN A 42 3.62 -25.75 22.75
CA GLN A 42 2.59 -24.71 22.76
C GLN A 42 3.00 -23.45 22.01
N ARG A 43 4.15 -23.47 21.29
CA ARG A 43 4.67 -22.31 20.58
C ARG A 43 3.66 -21.69 19.62
N GLY A 44 2.88 -22.51 18.92
CA GLY A 44 1.86 -22.05 17.98
C GLY A 44 0.72 -21.26 18.66
N GLU A 45 0.45 -21.56 19.93
CA GLU A 45 -0.54 -20.85 20.76
C GLU A 45 0.07 -19.58 21.38
N ARG A 46 1.34 -19.66 21.81
CA ARG A 46 2.04 -18.57 22.50
C ARG A 46 2.49 -17.45 21.58
N PHE A 47 2.99 -17.79 20.38
CA PHE A 47 3.46 -16.83 19.38
C PHE A 47 2.34 -16.53 18.38
N ALA A 48 1.19 -16.20 18.95
CA ALA A 48 0.01 -15.74 18.24
C ALA A 48 -0.59 -14.54 18.98
N LEU A 49 -1.31 -13.69 18.25
CA LEU A 49 -2.05 -12.57 18.83
C LEU A 49 -3.34 -12.41 18.05
N GLU A 50 -4.45 -12.32 18.79
CA GLU A 50 -5.75 -11.97 18.23
C GLU A 50 -6.21 -10.64 18.81
N ALA A 51 -6.55 -9.69 17.93
CA ALA A 51 -7.15 -8.43 18.32
C ALA A 51 -8.05 -7.94 17.20
N ILE A 52 -9.15 -7.28 17.56
CA ILE A 52 -10.09 -6.61 16.65
C ILE A 52 -10.59 -7.50 15.48
N GLY A 53 -10.64 -8.82 15.67
CA GLY A 53 -11.06 -9.80 14.65
C GLY A 53 -9.98 -10.19 13.63
N LEU A 54 -8.71 -9.84 13.89
CA LEU A 54 -7.55 -10.34 13.17
C LEU A 54 -6.73 -11.27 14.06
N TYR A 55 -6.43 -12.46 13.56
CA TYR A 55 -5.53 -13.42 14.18
C TYR A 55 -4.19 -13.39 13.44
N LEU A 56 -3.09 -13.17 14.17
CA LEU A 56 -1.71 -13.21 13.67
C LEU A 56 -0.97 -14.39 14.32
N ASP A 57 -0.65 -15.42 13.56
CA ASP A 57 0.36 -16.43 13.92
C ASP A 57 1.72 -15.96 13.39
N TYR A 58 2.64 -15.69 14.33
CA TYR A 58 4.02 -15.31 14.07
C TYR A 58 5.01 -16.34 14.64
N SER A 59 4.53 -17.56 14.94
CA SER A 59 5.28 -18.66 15.56
C SER A 59 6.34 -19.27 14.64
N LYS A 60 6.11 -19.21 13.32
CA LYS A 60 7.02 -19.70 12.28
C LYS A 60 8.11 -18.69 11.91
N ASN A 61 8.46 -17.82 12.86
CA ASN A 61 9.63 -16.97 12.82
C ASN A 61 10.73 -17.53 13.74
N ARG A 62 11.98 -17.27 13.38
CA ARG A 62 13.20 -17.65 14.10
C ARG A 62 13.43 -16.67 15.24
N ILE A 63 12.55 -16.74 16.23
CA ILE A 63 12.46 -15.83 17.37
C ILE A 63 12.19 -16.61 18.66
N THR A 64 12.64 -16.11 19.79
CA THR A 64 12.35 -16.62 21.15
C THR A 64 11.72 -15.52 21.99
N ASP A 65 11.33 -15.83 23.23
CA ASP A 65 10.86 -14.82 24.20
C ASP A 65 11.93 -13.72 24.39
N ASP A 66 13.21 -14.12 24.45
CA ASP A 66 14.33 -13.18 24.52
C ASP A 66 14.44 -12.31 23.26
N THR A 67 14.20 -12.88 22.06
CA THR A 67 14.18 -12.06 20.82
C THR A 67 13.12 -10.98 20.91
N LEU A 68 11.88 -11.34 21.27
CA LEU A 68 10.77 -10.39 21.37
C LEU A 68 11.04 -9.33 22.43
N LYS A 69 11.53 -9.74 23.60
CA LYS A 69 11.91 -8.82 24.66
C LYS A 69 12.95 -7.80 24.20
N LEU A 70 14.00 -8.24 23.50
CA LEU A 70 15.05 -7.34 22.99
C LEU A 70 14.52 -6.38 21.92
N LEU A 71 13.67 -6.85 21.01
CA LEU A 71 13.02 -6.01 20.00
C LEU A 71 12.11 -4.95 20.63
N LEU A 72 11.34 -5.32 21.65
CA LEU A 72 10.48 -4.39 22.39
C LEU A 72 11.30 -3.37 23.19
N VAL A 73 12.43 -3.78 23.78
CA VAL A 73 13.36 -2.88 24.46
C VAL A 73 13.98 -1.88 23.47
N LEU A 74 14.33 -2.30 22.25
CA LEU A 74 14.75 -1.37 21.19
C LEU A 74 13.63 -0.38 20.86
N ALA A 75 12.40 -0.83 20.69
CA ALA A 75 11.26 0.04 20.41
C ALA A 75 11.02 1.09 21.51
N GLN A 76 11.19 0.69 22.76
CA GLN A 76 11.11 1.60 23.92
C GLN A 76 12.27 2.61 23.92
N ASP A 77 13.51 2.16 23.66
CA ASP A 77 14.71 3.01 23.61
C ASP A 77 14.68 4.04 22.47
N ILE A 78 14.03 3.72 21.35
CA ILE A 78 13.77 4.66 20.25
C ILE A 78 12.62 5.63 20.58
N GLY A 79 11.81 5.34 21.60
CA GLY A 79 10.65 6.15 21.96
C GLY A 79 9.47 5.97 21.01
N LEU A 80 9.26 4.73 20.51
CA LEU A 80 8.17 4.41 19.58
C LEU A 80 6.81 4.91 20.09
N ARG A 81 6.54 4.75 21.39
CA ARG A 81 5.28 5.20 21.99
C ARG A 81 5.05 6.70 21.81
N ASN A 82 6.07 7.51 22.08
CA ASN A 82 6.00 8.97 21.91
C ASN A 82 5.78 9.35 20.44
N ARG A 83 6.38 8.61 19.51
CA ARG A 83 6.20 8.81 18.07
C ARG A 83 4.77 8.48 17.62
N ILE A 84 4.17 7.41 18.15
CA ILE A 84 2.75 7.08 17.92
C ILE A 84 1.86 8.22 18.40
N ASP A 85 2.08 8.70 19.62
CA ASP A 85 1.30 9.80 20.20
C ASP A 85 1.48 11.11 19.39
N ALA A 86 2.70 11.40 18.91
CA ALA A 86 2.99 12.55 18.05
C ALA A 86 2.24 12.48 16.70
N MET A 87 2.22 11.31 16.04
CA MET A 87 1.45 11.12 14.80
C MET A 87 -0.04 11.38 15.02
N LEU A 88 -0.62 10.77 16.06
CA LEU A 88 -2.06 10.81 16.31
C LEU A 88 -2.54 12.16 16.86
N SER A 89 -1.66 12.93 17.50
CA SER A 89 -1.97 14.28 17.98
C SER A 89 -1.82 15.37 16.91
N GLY A 90 -1.19 15.05 15.78
CA GLY A 90 -1.00 16.01 14.68
C GLY A 90 0.29 16.82 14.77
N ASP A 91 1.28 16.34 15.52
CA ASP A 91 2.61 16.92 15.49
C ASP A 91 3.21 16.85 14.08
N LYS A 92 4.07 17.81 13.76
CA LYS A 92 4.72 17.92 12.44
C LYS A 92 5.88 16.95 12.32
N ILE A 93 5.57 15.65 12.25
CA ILE A 93 6.55 14.55 12.22
C ILE A 93 7.09 14.22 10.82
N ASN A 94 6.48 14.76 9.75
CA ASN A 94 7.12 14.87 8.44
C ASN A 94 8.02 16.11 8.50
N VAL A 95 9.28 15.88 8.84
CA VAL A 95 10.22 16.94 9.22
C VAL A 95 10.77 17.65 8.00
N THR A 96 10.93 16.95 6.88
CA THR A 96 11.52 17.55 5.67
C THR A 96 10.52 18.48 4.97
N GLU A 97 9.22 18.22 5.09
CA GLU A 97 8.17 19.09 4.55
C GLU A 97 7.48 19.96 5.62
N GLN A 98 7.83 19.81 6.90
CA GLN A 98 7.22 20.53 8.04
C GLN A 98 5.70 20.35 8.12
N ARG A 99 5.22 19.11 7.97
CA ARG A 99 3.79 18.77 7.92
C ARG A 99 3.38 17.78 9.00
N ALA A 100 2.13 17.90 9.43
CA ALA A 100 1.46 16.84 10.19
C ALA A 100 1.20 15.62 9.29
N VAL A 101 1.01 14.46 9.91
CA VAL A 101 0.69 13.21 9.21
C VAL A 101 -0.53 12.60 9.86
N LEU A 102 -1.70 12.84 9.27
CA LEU A 102 -2.98 12.64 9.94
C LEU A 102 -3.99 11.83 9.13
N HIS A 103 -3.52 10.86 8.35
CA HIS A 103 -4.42 9.94 7.63
C HIS A 103 -5.42 9.23 8.55
N THR A 104 -5.09 9.05 9.84
CA THR A 104 -6.01 8.54 10.88
C THR A 104 -7.19 9.49 11.16
N ALA A 105 -7.04 10.80 10.97
CA ALA A 105 -8.14 11.76 11.13
C ALA A 105 -9.24 11.59 10.06
N LEU A 106 -8.92 11.01 8.90
CA LEU A 106 -9.88 10.75 7.81
C LEU A 106 -10.97 9.73 8.18
N ARG A 107 -10.70 8.95 9.23
CA ARG A 107 -11.49 7.81 9.70
C ARG A 107 -11.90 7.95 11.16
N ALA A 108 -11.65 9.11 11.77
CA ALA A 108 -12.08 9.43 13.12
C ALA A 108 -13.63 9.54 13.20
N PRO A 109 -14.26 9.06 14.29
CA PRO A 109 -15.67 9.30 14.58
C PRO A 109 -16.04 10.79 14.59
N LYS A 110 -17.32 11.11 14.34
CA LYS A 110 -17.81 12.51 14.21
C LYS A 110 -17.60 13.36 15.45
N ASP A 111 -17.58 12.74 16.62
CA ASP A 111 -17.46 13.36 17.94
C ASP A 111 -16.01 13.48 18.42
N GLN A 112 -15.04 12.88 17.71
CA GLN A 112 -13.63 13.02 18.06
C GLN A 112 -13.12 14.43 17.76
N THR A 113 -12.16 14.89 18.58
CA THR A 113 -11.51 16.19 18.42
C THR A 113 -10.03 15.98 18.15
N ILE A 114 -9.56 16.48 17.00
CA ILE A 114 -8.15 16.47 16.60
C ILE A 114 -7.80 17.89 16.20
N ILE A 115 -6.92 18.54 16.98
CA ILE A 115 -6.58 19.96 16.80
C ILE A 115 -5.27 20.08 16.03
N VAL A 116 -5.30 20.75 14.88
CA VAL A 116 -4.12 21.07 14.07
C VAL A 116 -4.09 22.57 13.84
N ASP A 117 -2.96 23.22 14.14
CA ASP A 117 -2.79 24.67 14.01
C ASP A 117 -3.97 25.47 14.62
N GLY A 118 -4.50 25.00 15.75
CA GLY A 118 -5.60 25.63 16.50
C GLY A 118 -7.02 25.33 16.01
N LYS A 119 -7.22 24.49 14.99
CA LYS A 119 -8.53 24.13 14.45
C LYS A 119 -8.83 22.64 14.63
N ASN A 120 -10.06 22.29 15.03
CA ASN A 120 -10.54 20.91 14.93
C ASN A 120 -10.78 20.54 13.46
N ILE A 121 -10.06 19.54 12.95
CA ILE A 121 -10.12 19.14 11.54
C ILE A 121 -11.21 18.08 11.26
N VAL A 122 -11.71 17.38 12.28
CA VAL A 122 -12.69 16.29 12.12
C VAL A 122 -14.00 16.75 11.46
N PRO A 123 -14.58 17.93 11.79
CA PRO A 123 -15.78 18.42 11.10
C PRO A 123 -15.58 18.64 9.59
N ASP A 124 -14.41 19.12 9.16
CA ASP A 124 -14.11 19.32 7.74
C ASP A 124 -14.02 17.97 7.01
N VAL A 125 -13.45 16.95 7.66
CA VAL A 125 -13.41 15.56 7.16
C VAL A 125 -14.81 15.04 6.90
N HIS A 126 -15.69 15.11 7.90
CA HIS A 126 -17.05 14.60 7.77
C HIS A 126 -17.89 15.40 6.78
N ALA A 127 -17.68 16.71 6.65
CA ALA A 127 -18.34 17.51 5.62
C ALA A 127 -18.01 17.01 4.21
N VAL A 128 -16.74 16.64 3.95
CA VAL A 128 -16.34 16.04 2.67
C VAL A 128 -16.94 14.64 2.50
N LEU A 129 -16.89 13.78 3.53
CA LEU A 129 -17.47 12.44 3.48
C LEU A 129 -18.98 12.46 3.24
N ASP A 130 -19.71 13.38 3.89
CA ASP A 130 -21.15 13.56 3.71
C ASP A 130 -21.45 14.06 2.28
N LYS A 131 -20.66 15.01 1.76
CA LYS A 131 -20.75 15.46 0.35
C LYS A 131 -20.50 14.33 -0.65
N MET A 132 -19.49 13.48 -0.39
CA MET A 132 -19.20 12.30 -1.21
C MET A 132 -20.36 11.31 -1.17
N ALA A 133 -20.94 11.06 0.01
CA ALA A 133 -22.06 10.15 0.19
C ALA A 133 -23.30 10.62 -0.57
N ASP A 134 -23.62 11.91 -0.51
CA ASP A 134 -24.71 12.52 -1.26
C ASP A 134 -24.50 12.41 -2.77
N PHE A 135 -23.28 12.69 -3.25
CA PHE A 135 -22.95 12.54 -4.66
C PHE A 135 -23.01 11.08 -5.12
N SER A 136 -22.40 10.15 -4.36
CA SER A 136 -22.44 8.71 -4.62
C SER A 136 -23.87 8.21 -4.71
N THR A 137 -24.73 8.61 -3.77
CA THR A 137 -26.15 8.24 -3.76
C THR A 137 -26.86 8.70 -5.03
N ARG A 138 -26.62 9.94 -5.48
CA ARG A 138 -27.22 10.47 -6.71
C ARG A 138 -26.76 9.74 -7.97
N VAL A 139 -25.48 9.38 -8.06
CA VAL A 139 -24.95 8.57 -9.18
C VAL A 139 -25.57 7.17 -9.15
N ARG A 140 -25.53 6.49 -8.00
CA ARG A 140 -26.03 5.13 -7.83
C ARG A 140 -27.53 5.01 -8.11
N ASN A 141 -28.35 5.94 -7.62
CA ASN A 141 -29.79 5.91 -7.85
C ASN A 141 -30.22 6.47 -9.23
N GLY A 142 -29.29 7.06 -9.99
CA GLY A 142 -29.52 7.59 -11.33
C GLY A 142 -30.14 8.99 -11.38
N THR A 143 -30.27 9.69 -10.26
CA THR A 143 -30.68 11.10 -10.25
C THR A 143 -29.59 12.03 -10.79
N TRP A 144 -28.32 11.64 -10.67
CA TRP A 144 -27.24 12.24 -11.45
C TRP A 144 -27.23 11.62 -12.85
N THR A 145 -27.59 12.44 -13.83
CA THR A 145 -27.59 12.05 -15.25
C THR A 145 -26.44 12.71 -16.00
N GLY A 146 -26.02 12.05 -17.08
CA GLY A 146 -25.13 12.64 -18.08
C GLY A 146 -25.82 13.80 -18.81
N PHE A 147 -25.05 14.47 -19.68
CA PHE A 147 -25.49 15.63 -20.44
C PHE A 147 -26.75 15.38 -21.29
N THR A 148 -26.93 14.15 -21.79
CA THR A 148 -28.08 13.74 -22.60
C THR A 148 -29.30 13.32 -21.77
N GLY A 149 -29.21 13.38 -20.43
CA GLY A 149 -30.24 12.88 -19.52
C GLY A 149 -30.18 11.38 -19.25
N LYS A 150 -29.25 10.62 -19.86
CA LYS A 150 -29.04 9.21 -19.55
C LYS A 150 -28.44 9.03 -18.14
N ARG A 151 -28.77 7.90 -17.50
CA ARG A 151 -28.18 7.51 -16.22
C ARG A 151 -26.70 7.19 -16.39
N ILE A 152 -25.86 7.63 -15.45
CA ILE A 152 -24.46 7.22 -15.41
C ILE A 152 -24.36 5.73 -15.06
N ARG A 153 -23.59 4.98 -15.86
CA ARG A 153 -23.28 3.56 -15.66
C ARG A 153 -21.79 3.30 -15.51
N ASN A 154 -20.96 4.16 -16.08
CA ASN A 154 -19.53 3.93 -16.15
C ASN A 154 -18.81 5.01 -15.32
N ILE A 155 -17.93 4.59 -14.43
CA ILE A 155 -17.13 5.44 -13.56
C ILE A 155 -15.66 5.21 -13.91
N VAL A 156 -14.96 6.24 -14.36
CA VAL A 156 -13.55 6.14 -14.71
C VAL A 156 -12.74 7.06 -13.79
N ASN A 157 -11.98 6.47 -12.87
CA ASN A 157 -11.01 7.21 -12.07
C ASN A 157 -9.76 7.48 -12.93
N ILE A 158 -9.30 8.73 -12.93
CA ILE A 158 -8.05 9.14 -13.57
C ILE A 158 -7.12 9.68 -12.49
N GLY A 159 -6.06 8.94 -12.19
CA GLY A 159 -5.10 9.27 -11.12
C GLY A 159 -3.87 8.37 -11.21
N ILE A 160 -2.76 8.71 -10.55
CA ILE A 160 -1.55 7.88 -10.56
C ILE A 160 -0.99 7.74 -9.15
N GLY A 161 -0.29 6.63 -8.89
CA GLY A 161 0.29 6.32 -7.57
C GLY A 161 -0.80 6.24 -6.51
N GLY A 162 -0.70 7.08 -5.48
CA GLY A 162 -1.65 7.06 -4.35
C GLY A 162 -3.08 7.42 -4.73
N SER A 163 -3.27 8.16 -5.84
CA SER A 163 -4.58 8.51 -6.38
C SER A 163 -5.21 7.42 -7.26
N ASP A 164 -4.55 6.27 -7.39
CA ASP A 164 -5.04 5.11 -8.15
C ASP A 164 -4.90 3.80 -7.37
N LEU A 165 -3.70 3.47 -6.89
CA LEU A 165 -3.38 2.17 -6.31
C LEU A 165 -4.31 1.80 -5.15
N GLY A 166 -4.59 2.74 -4.25
CA GLY A 166 -5.55 2.53 -3.15
C GLY A 166 -6.98 2.28 -3.66
N PRO A 167 -7.60 3.21 -4.39
CA PRO A 167 -8.95 3.04 -4.93
C PRO A 167 -9.13 1.80 -5.81
N ASN A 168 -8.17 1.50 -6.70
CA ASN A 168 -8.19 0.36 -7.60
C ASN A 168 -8.10 -0.97 -6.82
N MET A 169 -7.16 -1.04 -5.87
CA MET A 169 -7.02 -2.20 -4.99
C MET A 169 -8.28 -2.43 -4.17
N ALA A 170 -8.82 -1.39 -3.54
CA ALA A 170 -10.01 -1.52 -2.71
C ALA A 170 -11.27 -1.85 -3.51
N TYR A 171 -11.38 -1.36 -4.75
CA TYR A 171 -12.47 -1.75 -5.65
C TYR A 171 -12.39 -3.24 -5.99
N GLU A 172 -11.21 -3.75 -6.36
CA GLU A 172 -11.05 -5.18 -6.66
C GLU A 172 -11.29 -6.05 -5.41
N ALA A 173 -10.77 -5.64 -4.24
CA ALA A 173 -10.96 -6.32 -2.97
C ALA A 173 -12.43 -6.40 -2.53
N LEU A 174 -13.19 -5.31 -2.72
CA LEU A 174 -14.59 -5.20 -2.32
C LEU A 174 -15.56 -5.37 -3.47
N LYS A 175 -15.09 -5.93 -4.59
CA LYS A 175 -15.89 -6.12 -5.81
C LYS A 175 -17.14 -6.95 -5.54
N HIS A 176 -17.13 -7.86 -4.58
CA HIS A 176 -18.33 -8.61 -4.15
C HIS A 176 -19.48 -7.69 -3.70
N TYR A 177 -19.17 -6.55 -3.07
CA TYR A 177 -20.12 -5.58 -2.52
C TYR A 177 -20.48 -4.44 -3.49
N SER A 178 -19.89 -4.43 -4.69
CA SER A 178 -20.14 -3.37 -5.67
C SER A 178 -21.54 -3.48 -6.30
N ASP A 179 -22.17 -2.35 -6.64
CA ASP A 179 -23.36 -2.33 -7.49
C ASP A 179 -23.02 -2.82 -8.90
N ARG A 180 -23.54 -3.99 -9.26
CA ARG A 180 -23.29 -4.65 -10.56
C ARG A 180 -23.89 -3.91 -11.76
N ASN A 181 -24.72 -2.89 -11.53
CA ASN A 181 -25.22 -2.03 -12.60
C ASN A 181 -24.21 -0.92 -12.97
N LEU A 182 -23.13 -0.77 -12.20
CA LEU A 182 -22.06 0.18 -12.46
C LEU A 182 -20.78 -0.55 -12.90
N THR A 183 -20.11 0.03 -13.87
CA THR A 183 -18.77 -0.37 -14.31
C THR A 183 -17.78 0.65 -13.79
N ALA A 184 -16.83 0.24 -12.94
CA ALA A 184 -15.75 1.10 -12.49
C ALA A 184 -14.43 0.71 -13.18
N ARG A 185 -13.68 1.70 -13.65
CA ARG A 185 -12.37 1.54 -14.30
C ARG A 185 -11.39 2.58 -13.80
N PHE A 186 -10.11 2.28 -13.95
CA PHE A 186 -9.00 3.02 -13.37
C PHE A 186 -7.96 3.26 -14.46
N VAL A 187 -7.72 4.52 -14.78
CA VAL A 187 -6.73 4.97 -15.78
C VAL A 187 -5.64 5.71 -15.04
N SER A 188 -4.41 5.23 -15.18
CA SER A 188 -3.26 5.76 -14.46
C SER A 188 -2.06 6.08 -15.34
N ASN A 189 -1.73 5.19 -16.27
CA ASN A 189 -0.54 5.31 -17.09
C ASN A 189 -0.74 6.39 -18.16
N VAL A 190 0.32 7.15 -18.48
CA VAL A 190 0.32 8.12 -19.59
C VAL A 190 0.41 7.46 -20.96
N ASP A 191 0.74 6.17 -21.01
CA ASP A 191 0.55 5.34 -22.20
C ASP A 191 -0.93 5.42 -22.64
N GLY A 192 -1.16 5.94 -23.85
CA GLY A 192 -2.51 6.13 -24.40
C GLY A 192 -3.33 4.85 -24.51
N SER A 193 -2.67 3.68 -24.46
CA SER A 193 -3.31 2.36 -24.41
C SER A 193 -4.19 2.20 -23.17
N ASP A 194 -3.78 2.74 -22.01
CA ASP A 194 -4.51 2.59 -20.75
C ASP A 194 -5.90 3.27 -20.84
N PHE A 195 -5.92 4.52 -21.32
CA PHE A 195 -7.19 5.21 -21.58
C PHE A 195 -7.99 4.52 -22.69
N ALA A 196 -7.36 4.18 -23.81
CA ALA A 196 -8.05 3.61 -24.97
C ALA A 196 -8.75 2.28 -24.64
N GLU A 197 -8.07 1.37 -23.94
CA GLU A 197 -8.66 0.10 -23.48
C GLU A 197 -9.73 0.33 -22.42
N ALA A 198 -9.51 1.26 -21.48
CA ALA A 198 -10.49 1.58 -20.46
C ALA A 198 -11.78 2.20 -21.01
N THR A 199 -11.78 2.79 -22.21
CA THR A 199 -12.99 3.42 -22.79
C THR A 199 -13.57 2.73 -24.02
N ARG A 200 -12.95 1.66 -24.53
CA ARG A 200 -13.27 1.07 -25.85
C ARG A 200 -14.74 0.69 -26.04
N ASP A 201 -15.37 0.19 -24.98
CA ASP A 201 -16.75 -0.33 -24.95
C ASP A 201 -17.70 0.56 -24.11
N LEU A 202 -17.28 1.77 -23.72
CA LEU A 202 -18.10 2.67 -22.90
C LEU A 202 -18.91 3.65 -23.77
N ASP A 203 -20.18 3.88 -23.40
CA ASP A 203 -20.98 4.98 -23.95
C ASP A 203 -20.58 6.32 -23.29
N PRO A 204 -20.08 7.32 -24.03
CA PRO A 204 -19.76 8.65 -23.51
C PRO A 204 -20.94 9.32 -22.78
N ALA A 205 -22.18 9.08 -23.22
CA ALA A 205 -23.38 9.65 -22.62
C ALA A 205 -23.72 9.06 -21.24
N GLU A 206 -23.13 7.92 -20.86
CA GLU A 206 -23.34 7.23 -19.59
C GLU A 206 -22.07 7.18 -18.72
N THR A 207 -21.01 7.90 -19.09
CA THR A 207 -19.68 7.80 -18.45
C THR A 207 -19.32 9.02 -17.62
N LEU A 208 -18.99 8.84 -16.36
CA LEU A 208 -18.47 9.86 -15.44
C LEU A 208 -16.97 9.65 -15.22
N PHE A 209 -16.19 10.72 -15.37
CA PHE A 209 -14.77 10.76 -15.07
C PHE A 209 -14.53 11.45 -13.71
N ILE A 210 -13.68 10.83 -12.89
CA ILE A 210 -13.22 11.38 -11.60
C ILE A 210 -11.73 11.70 -11.75
N ILE A 211 -11.38 12.99 -11.75
CA ILE A 211 -9.99 13.42 -11.90
C ILE A 211 -9.36 13.55 -10.51
N SER A 212 -8.51 12.60 -10.15
CA SER A 212 -7.92 12.45 -8.83
C SER A 212 -6.46 12.92 -8.84
N SER A 213 -6.22 14.16 -8.40
CA SER A 213 -4.88 14.75 -8.31
C SER A 213 -4.82 15.86 -7.27
N LYS A 214 -3.93 15.73 -6.29
CA LYS A 214 -3.73 16.73 -5.21
C LYS A 214 -3.46 18.13 -5.78
N THR A 215 -2.49 18.23 -6.68
CA THR A 215 -2.06 19.50 -7.26
C THR A 215 -2.86 19.90 -8.50
N PHE A 216 -3.54 18.93 -9.14
CA PHE A 216 -4.19 19.08 -10.43
C PHE A 216 -3.23 19.47 -11.58
N THR A 217 -1.95 19.12 -11.43
CA THR A 217 -0.88 19.46 -12.39
C THR A 217 -0.01 18.26 -12.78
N THR A 218 -0.26 17.07 -12.21
CA THR A 218 0.47 15.84 -12.54
C THR A 218 0.37 15.55 -14.03
N ILE A 219 1.51 15.42 -14.72
CA ILE A 219 1.57 15.38 -16.19
C ILE A 219 0.75 14.21 -16.74
N GLU A 220 0.91 13.02 -16.15
CA GLU A 220 0.23 11.79 -16.55
C GLU A 220 -1.29 11.94 -16.37
N THR A 221 -1.72 12.33 -15.17
CA THR A 221 -3.15 12.52 -14.84
C THR A 221 -3.80 13.59 -15.72
N MET A 222 -3.15 14.74 -15.91
CA MET A 222 -3.72 15.83 -16.70
C MET A 222 -3.71 15.53 -18.20
N THR A 223 -2.73 14.79 -18.69
CA THR A 223 -2.74 14.30 -20.09
C THR A 223 -3.95 13.39 -20.31
N ASN A 224 -4.17 12.42 -19.42
CA ASN A 224 -5.34 11.53 -19.49
C ASN A 224 -6.66 12.27 -19.29
N ALA A 225 -6.73 13.24 -18.37
CA ALA A 225 -7.92 14.06 -18.18
C ALA A 225 -8.27 14.86 -19.43
N GLN A 226 -7.28 15.44 -20.11
CA GLN A 226 -7.49 16.15 -21.38
C GLN A 226 -7.90 15.19 -22.52
N THR A 227 -7.34 13.99 -22.58
CA THR A 227 -7.78 12.94 -23.51
C THR A 227 -9.24 12.55 -23.26
N ALA A 228 -9.62 12.32 -22.00
CA ALA A 228 -10.99 12.02 -21.59
C ALA A 228 -11.96 13.16 -21.96
N ARG A 229 -11.57 14.41 -21.69
CA ARG A 229 -12.34 15.60 -22.04
C ARG A 229 -12.60 15.65 -23.55
N LYS A 230 -11.55 15.47 -24.37
CA LYS A 230 -11.67 15.43 -25.84
C LYS A 230 -12.58 14.30 -26.30
N TRP A 231 -12.38 13.09 -25.77
CA TRP A 231 -13.19 11.92 -26.08
C TRP A 231 -14.69 12.17 -25.80
N CYS A 232 -15.00 12.75 -24.63
CA CYS A 232 -16.37 13.07 -24.23
C CYS A 232 -17.00 14.15 -25.13
N ILE A 233 -16.29 15.25 -25.39
CA ILE A 233 -16.80 16.36 -26.22
C ILE A 233 -16.97 15.95 -27.67
N GLN A 234 -16.03 15.19 -28.24
CA GLN A 234 -16.13 14.71 -29.63
C GLN A 234 -17.37 13.84 -29.83
N ALA A 235 -17.73 13.02 -28.84
CA ALA A 235 -18.90 12.17 -28.93
C ALA A 235 -20.23 12.90 -28.65
N LEU A 236 -20.23 13.85 -27.70
CA LEU A 236 -21.46 14.53 -27.24
C LEU A 236 -21.72 15.86 -27.94
N GLY A 237 -20.73 16.41 -28.66
CA GLY A 237 -20.85 17.63 -29.45
C GLY A 237 -20.99 18.94 -28.66
N ALA A 238 -20.78 18.92 -27.34
CA ALA A 238 -21.02 20.08 -26.48
C ALA A 238 -19.99 20.21 -25.34
N GLU A 239 -19.40 21.40 -25.21
CA GLU A 239 -18.47 21.74 -24.12
C GLU A 239 -19.14 21.70 -22.74
N GLN A 240 -20.45 21.99 -22.69
CA GLN A 240 -21.25 21.94 -21.47
C GLN A 240 -21.36 20.52 -20.88
N ALA A 241 -21.06 19.49 -21.67
CA ALA A 241 -21.04 18.11 -21.17
C ALA A 241 -20.01 17.91 -20.05
N VAL A 242 -18.91 18.69 -20.05
CA VAL A 242 -17.85 18.56 -19.04
C VAL A 242 -18.40 18.69 -17.62
N ALA A 243 -19.31 19.64 -17.37
CA ALA A 243 -19.88 19.89 -16.04
C ALA A 243 -20.75 18.73 -15.50
N LYS A 244 -21.19 17.81 -16.36
CA LYS A 244 -22.01 16.63 -15.99
C LYS A 244 -21.24 15.33 -15.98
N HIS A 245 -20.15 15.27 -16.74
CA HIS A 245 -19.35 14.06 -16.94
C HIS A 245 -17.99 14.09 -16.24
N PHE A 246 -17.62 15.19 -15.56
CA PHE A 246 -16.35 15.31 -14.85
C PHE A 246 -16.55 15.86 -13.45
N VAL A 247 -15.87 15.23 -12.49
CA VAL A 247 -15.72 15.71 -11.12
C VAL A 247 -14.24 15.67 -10.73
N ALA A 248 -13.86 16.44 -9.72
CA ALA A 248 -12.47 16.56 -9.30
C ALA A 248 -12.27 16.16 -7.84
N VAL A 249 -11.21 15.41 -7.56
CA VAL A 249 -10.69 15.20 -6.21
C VAL A 249 -9.33 15.91 -6.13
N SER A 250 -9.31 17.08 -5.49
CA SER A 250 -8.15 17.98 -5.53
C SER A 250 -8.16 19.00 -4.40
N THR A 251 -7.05 19.72 -4.27
CA THR A 251 -6.92 20.91 -3.41
C THR A 251 -6.84 22.22 -4.21
N ASN A 252 -6.73 22.14 -5.54
CA ASN A 252 -6.47 23.29 -6.42
C ASN A 252 -7.72 23.74 -7.18
N GLU A 253 -8.55 24.55 -6.53
CA GLU A 253 -9.81 25.05 -7.12
C GLU A 253 -9.61 25.82 -8.42
N ALA A 254 -8.52 26.59 -8.53
CA ALA A 254 -8.24 27.42 -9.71
C ALA A 254 -8.02 26.57 -10.96
N GLU A 255 -7.20 25.52 -10.89
CA GLU A 255 -6.96 24.64 -12.04
C GLU A 255 -8.18 23.73 -12.34
N VAL A 256 -8.95 23.32 -11.32
CA VAL A 256 -10.22 22.60 -11.53
C VAL A 256 -11.23 23.45 -12.31
N ARG A 257 -11.40 24.72 -11.91
CA ARG A 257 -12.30 25.65 -12.61
C ARG A 257 -11.84 25.90 -14.05
N LYS A 258 -10.54 26.10 -14.25
CA LYS A 258 -9.92 26.30 -15.57
C LYS A 258 -10.12 25.10 -16.50
N PHE A 259 -10.15 23.88 -15.96
CA PHE A 259 -10.46 22.68 -16.74
C PHE A 259 -11.93 22.64 -17.22
N GLY A 260 -12.83 23.34 -16.53
CA GLY A 260 -14.26 23.40 -16.84
C GLY A 260 -15.14 22.54 -15.93
N ILE A 261 -14.58 22.00 -14.84
CA ILE A 261 -15.36 21.30 -13.81
C ILE A 261 -16.02 22.32 -12.90
N ASP A 262 -17.30 22.11 -12.61
CA ASP A 262 -18.01 22.88 -11.58
C ASP A 262 -17.38 22.60 -10.22
N THR A 263 -16.92 23.65 -9.54
CA THR A 263 -16.27 23.57 -8.22
C THR A 263 -17.22 23.03 -7.15
N ALA A 264 -18.54 23.09 -7.35
CA ALA A 264 -19.49 22.37 -6.51
C ALA A 264 -19.27 20.85 -6.54
N ASN A 265 -18.70 20.31 -7.62
CA ASN A 265 -18.33 18.89 -7.79
C ASN A 265 -16.83 18.64 -7.60
N MET A 266 -16.14 19.55 -6.91
CA MET A 266 -14.80 19.33 -6.37
C MET A 266 -14.90 18.76 -4.95
N PHE A 267 -14.13 17.72 -4.66
CA PHE A 267 -14.03 17.09 -3.35
C PHE A 267 -12.62 17.33 -2.81
N GLY A 268 -12.55 18.15 -1.76
CA GLY A 268 -11.32 18.58 -1.13
C GLY A 268 -10.67 17.52 -0.26
N PHE A 269 -9.36 17.65 -0.04
CA PHE A 269 -8.62 16.97 1.01
C PHE A 269 -7.43 17.85 1.43
N TRP A 270 -6.59 17.38 2.34
CA TRP A 270 -5.59 18.24 3.01
C TRP A 270 -4.15 17.87 2.69
N ASP A 271 -3.23 18.78 3.00
CA ASP A 271 -1.80 18.63 2.78
C ASP A 271 -1.17 17.52 3.65
N TRP A 272 -1.65 17.34 4.87
CA TRP A 272 -1.28 16.26 5.81
C TRP A 272 -1.74 14.86 5.39
N VAL A 273 -2.50 14.75 4.30
CA VAL A 273 -2.81 13.47 3.64
C VAL A 273 -1.73 13.14 2.62
N GLY A 274 -0.87 12.18 2.96
CA GLY A 274 0.09 11.59 2.04
C GLY A 274 -0.60 10.75 0.97
N GLY A 275 -0.09 10.75 -0.26
CA GLY A 275 -0.75 10.08 -1.39
C GLY A 275 -1.01 8.59 -1.14
N ARG A 276 0.00 7.86 -0.68
CA ARG A 276 -0.07 6.42 -0.35
C ARG A 276 -0.95 6.07 0.87
N TYR A 277 -1.41 7.09 1.60
CA TYR A 277 -2.32 7.00 2.76
C TYR A 277 -3.70 7.64 2.49
N SER A 278 -4.01 7.96 1.22
CA SER A 278 -5.14 8.83 0.89
C SER A 278 -6.47 8.13 0.62
N LEU A 279 -6.50 6.79 0.52
CA LEU A 279 -7.72 6.02 0.22
C LEU A 279 -8.92 6.39 1.13
N PRO A 280 -8.77 6.58 2.46
CA PRO A 280 -9.88 6.97 3.33
C PRO A 280 -10.45 8.38 3.08
N SER A 281 -9.79 9.21 2.26
CA SER A 281 -10.21 10.59 1.94
C SER A 281 -11.14 10.65 0.72
N ALA A 282 -11.33 11.85 0.17
CA ALA A 282 -11.98 12.09 -1.12
C ALA A 282 -11.40 11.26 -2.28
N ILE A 283 -10.16 10.80 -2.20
CA ILE A 283 -9.55 9.89 -3.20
C ILE A 283 -10.35 8.58 -3.31
N GLY A 284 -11.02 8.14 -2.24
CA GLY A 284 -11.91 6.99 -2.23
C GLY A 284 -13.27 7.21 -2.90
N LEU A 285 -13.54 8.35 -3.55
CA LEU A 285 -14.86 8.65 -4.15
C LEU A 285 -15.32 7.59 -5.16
N SER A 286 -14.41 7.13 -6.03
CA SER A 286 -14.72 6.08 -7.02
C SER A 286 -15.16 4.78 -6.34
N LEU A 287 -14.48 4.39 -5.26
CA LEU A 287 -14.87 3.25 -4.43
C LEU A 287 -16.23 3.47 -3.77
N MET A 288 -16.46 4.63 -3.15
CA MET A 288 -17.74 4.94 -2.49
C MET A 288 -18.91 4.90 -3.48
N ILE A 289 -18.70 5.28 -4.74
CA ILE A 289 -19.72 5.12 -5.79
C ILE A 289 -19.95 3.64 -6.09
N ALA A 290 -18.89 2.83 -6.19
CA ALA A 290 -19.00 1.41 -6.51
C ALA A 290 -19.70 0.60 -5.41
N ILE A 291 -19.31 0.76 -4.15
CA ILE A 291 -19.82 -0.06 -3.02
C ILE A 291 -20.91 0.63 -2.20
N GLY A 292 -21.12 1.94 -2.38
CA GLY A 292 -22.07 2.73 -1.58
C GLY A 292 -21.44 3.34 -0.32
N ALA A 293 -22.11 4.37 0.21
CA ALA A 293 -21.61 5.14 1.35
C ALA A 293 -21.56 4.32 2.65
N GLU A 294 -22.51 3.40 2.86
CA GLU A 294 -22.56 2.55 4.06
C GLU A 294 -21.35 1.63 4.14
N HIS A 295 -21.09 0.84 3.10
CA HIS A 295 -19.90 -0.01 3.03
C HIS A 295 -18.58 0.79 3.06
N PHE A 296 -18.55 2.00 2.49
CA PHE A 296 -17.38 2.87 2.65
C PHE A 296 -17.16 3.27 4.12
N ARG A 297 -18.23 3.63 4.85
CA ARG A 297 -18.14 3.95 6.29
C ARG A 297 -17.76 2.72 7.14
N GLU A 298 -18.24 1.52 6.81
CA GLU A 298 -17.79 0.28 7.44
C GLU A 298 -16.29 0.07 7.26
N MET A 299 -15.76 0.33 6.05
CA MET A 299 -14.32 0.30 5.81
C MET A 299 -13.57 1.30 6.69
N LEU A 300 -14.03 2.56 6.76
CA LEU A 300 -13.44 3.57 7.64
C LEU A 300 -13.45 3.14 9.12
N ALA A 301 -14.55 2.54 9.59
CA ALA A 301 -14.66 2.02 10.94
C ALA A 301 -13.62 0.91 11.21
N GLY A 302 -13.39 0.03 10.23
CA GLY A 302 -12.35 -0.99 10.32
C GLY A 302 -10.94 -0.40 10.42
N PHE A 303 -10.63 0.60 9.60
CA PHE A 303 -9.36 1.31 9.74
C PHE A 303 -9.24 1.97 11.14
N HIS A 304 -10.28 2.64 11.62
CA HIS A 304 -10.28 3.28 12.94
C HIS A 304 -10.11 2.29 14.10
N ALA A 305 -10.73 1.10 14.01
CA ALA A 305 -10.53 0.06 15.02
C ALA A 305 -9.05 -0.34 15.15
N MET A 306 -8.32 -0.40 14.03
CA MET A 306 -6.88 -0.67 14.03
C MET A 306 -6.06 0.55 14.50
N ASP A 307 -6.48 1.78 14.23
CA ASP A 307 -5.86 2.97 14.84
C ASP A 307 -5.95 2.95 16.35
N GLU A 308 -7.13 2.63 16.90
CA GLU A 308 -7.34 2.58 18.33
C GLU A 308 -6.58 1.42 18.97
N HIS A 309 -6.52 0.26 18.31
CA HIS A 309 -5.63 -0.83 18.72
C HIS A 309 -4.16 -0.40 18.74
N PHE A 310 -3.69 0.21 17.66
CA PHE A 310 -2.32 0.69 17.54
C PHE A 310 -1.99 1.76 18.59
N ARG A 311 -2.95 2.65 18.85
CA ARG A 311 -2.85 3.72 19.84
C ARG A 311 -2.86 3.18 21.26
N THR A 312 -3.62 2.16 21.61
CA THR A 312 -3.88 1.85 23.04
C THR A 312 -3.28 0.55 23.53
N ALA A 313 -3.06 -0.43 22.66
CA ALA A 313 -2.51 -1.72 23.07
C ALA A 313 -1.06 -1.59 23.60
N PRO A 314 -0.69 -2.34 24.66
CA PRO A 314 0.71 -2.54 25.04
C PRO A 314 1.54 -3.02 23.84
N LEU A 315 2.80 -2.58 23.72
CA LEU A 315 3.62 -2.85 22.53
C LEU A 315 3.76 -4.36 22.23
N GLU A 316 3.83 -5.18 23.27
CA GLU A 316 3.88 -6.64 23.22
C GLU A 316 2.57 -7.31 22.77
N GLN A 317 1.45 -6.59 22.79
CA GLN A 317 0.11 -7.03 22.36
C GLN A 317 -0.41 -6.20 21.19
N ASN A 318 0.48 -5.52 20.47
CA ASN A 318 0.13 -4.58 19.43
C ASN A 318 0.51 -5.17 18.05
N LEU A 319 -0.52 -5.41 17.22
CA LEU A 319 -0.41 -6.17 15.97
C LEU A 319 0.59 -5.50 14.99
N PRO A 320 0.44 -4.20 14.64
CA PRO A 320 1.42 -3.50 13.82
C PRO A 320 2.83 -3.48 14.40
N VAL A 321 2.97 -3.34 15.73
CA VAL A 321 4.28 -3.28 16.39
C VAL A 321 5.02 -4.60 16.27
N LEU A 322 4.37 -5.72 16.60
CA LEU A 322 4.98 -7.05 16.47
C LEU A 322 5.39 -7.32 15.01
N LEU A 323 4.50 -7.03 14.06
CA LEU A 323 4.77 -7.26 12.64
C LEU A 323 5.93 -6.37 12.12
N GLY A 324 5.97 -5.10 12.56
CA GLY A 324 7.04 -4.16 12.23
C GLY A 324 8.39 -4.60 12.78
N LEU A 325 8.45 -4.98 14.05
CA LEU A 325 9.67 -5.42 14.73
C LEU A 325 10.20 -6.76 14.20
N ILE A 326 9.32 -7.70 13.83
CA ILE A 326 9.73 -8.93 13.11
C ILE A 326 10.34 -8.56 11.75
N GLY A 327 9.78 -7.56 11.06
CA GLY A 327 10.37 -7.02 9.84
C GLY A 327 11.77 -6.46 10.06
N ILE A 328 11.99 -5.65 11.12
CA ILE A 328 13.32 -5.16 11.51
C ILE A 328 14.28 -6.34 11.77
N TRP A 329 13.81 -7.36 12.50
CA TRP A 329 14.60 -8.55 12.80
C TRP A 329 15.16 -9.22 11.53
N TYR A 330 14.31 -9.41 10.52
CA TYR A 330 14.73 -10.05 9.28
C TYR A 330 15.54 -9.15 8.36
N ASN A 331 15.13 -7.89 8.21
CA ASN A 331 15.79 -6.95 7.32
C ASN A 331 17.21 -6.65 7.80
N ASN A 332 17.37 -6.32 9.09
CA ASN A 332 18.62 -5.78 9.60
C ASN A 332 19.59 -6.82 10.15
N PHE A 333 19.10 -7.95 10.71
CA PHE A 333 19.97 -8.96 11.31
C PHE A 333 20.13 -10.19 10.43
N PHE A 334 19.04 -10.67 9.80
CA PHE A 334 19.15 -11.76 8.82
C PHE A 334 19.53 -11.29 7.41
N GLY A 335 19.51 -9.98 7.13
CA GLY A 335 19.84 -9.43 5.81
C GLY A 335 18.82 -9.81 4.73
N ALA A 336 17.55 -10.03 5.09
CA ALA A 336 16.50 -10.35 4.13
C ALA A 336 16.06 -9.08 3.37
N GLU A 337 16.45 -8.98 2.10
CA GLU A 337 16.19 -7.81 1.25
C GLU A 337 14.73 -7.68 0.77
N THR A 338 13.92 -8.73 0.89
CA THR A 338 12.58 -8.80 0.27
C THR A 338 11.54 -9.36 1.21
N VAL A 339 10.28 -8.91 1.09
CA VAL A 339 9.13 -9.49 1.79
C VAL A 339 8.04 -9.84 0.77
N ALA A 340 7.53 -11.07 0.85
CA ALA A 340 6.44 -11.53 -0.01
C ALA A 340 5.07 -11.35 0.67
N ILE A 341 4.12 -10.69 0.00
CA ILE A 341 2.72 -10.56 0.44
C ILE A 341 1.87 -11.53 -0.38
N LEU A 342 1.28 -12.52 0.30
CA LEU A 342 0.69 -13.71 -0.32
C LEU A 342 -0.76 -13.89 0.16
N PRO A 343 -1.72 -13.12 -0.37
CA PRO A 343 -3.12 -13.28 0.00
C PRO A 343 -3.71 -14.54 -0.62
N TYR A 344 -4.31 -15.41 0.18
CA TYR A 344 -5.12 -16.55 -0.26
C TYR A 344 -6.58 -16.11 -0.39
N GLU A 345 -6.77 -15.07 -1.19
CA GLU A 345 -8.05 -14.47 -1.60
C GLU A 345 -7.82 -13.76 -2.94
N GLN A 346 -8.54 -14.17 -3.97
CA GLN A 346 -8.35 -13.68 -5.33
C GLN A 346 -8.77 -12.21 -5.48
N TYR A 347 -9.76 -11.74 -4.70
CA TYR A 347 -10.14 -10.34 -4.70
C TYR A 347 -8.99 -9.42 -4.24
N LEU A 348 -8.02 -9.92 -3.46
CA LEU A 348 -6.84 -9.17 -3.01
C LEU A 348 -5.67 -9.17 -4.00
N TRP A 349 -5.88 -9.50 -5.28
CA TRP A 349 -4.79 -9.59 -6.27
C TRP A 349 -4.01 -8.29 -6.52
N LYS A 350 -4.59 -7.14 -6.19
CA LYS A 350 -3.93 -5.82 -6.24
C LYS A 350 -3.28 -5.41 -4.92
N LEU A 351 -3.46 -6.16 -3.83
CA LEU A 351 -2.97 -5.77 -2.49
C LEU A 351 -1.45 -5.58 -2.48
N SER A 352 -0.70 -6.51 -3.06
CA SER A 352 0.77 -6.42 -3.10
C SER A 352 1.25 -5.18 -3.85
N SER A 353 0.58 -4.77 -4.94
CA SER A 353 0.92 -3.54 -5.68
C SER A 353 0.60 -2.27 -4.88
N TYR A 354 -0.47 -2.27 -4.09
CA TYR A 354 -0.76 -1.17 -3.18
C TYR A 354 0.30 -1.09 -2.06
N LEU A 355 0.62 -2.23 -1.43
CA LEU A 355 1.61 -2.29 -0.35
C LEU A 355 3.05 -1.99 -0.83
N GLN A 356 3.35 -2.25 -2.10
CA GLN A 356 4.61 -1.80 -2.72
C GLN A 356 4.79 -0.30 -2.59
N GLN A 357 3.78 0.49 -2.95
CA GLN A 357 3.87 1.94 -2.78
C GLN A 357 3.91 2.31 -1.29
N LEU A 358 3.02 1.72 -0.49
CA LEU A 358 2.91 2.06 0.93
C LEU A 358 4.22 1.87 1.69
N ASP A 359 4.91 0.74 1.49
CA ASP A 359 6.15 0.42 2.20
C ASP A 359 7.37 1.05 1.51
N MET A 360 7.57 0.79 0.22
CA MET A 360 8.81 1.14 -0.47
C MET A 360 8.96 2.65 -0.68
N GLU A 361 7.88 3.38 -0.99
CA GLU A 361 7.94 4.84 -1.13
C GLU A 361 8.06 5.54 0.24
N SER A 362 7.55 4.91 1.31
CA SER A 362 7.70 5.44 2.68
C SER A 362 9.11 5.22 3.21
N ASN A 363 9.58 3.97 3.21
CA ASN A 363 10.75 3.55 3.96
C ASN A 363 11.98 3.28 3.10
N GLY A 364 11.91 3.41 1.77
CA GLY A 364 13.04 3.34 0.85
C GLY A 364 13.94 4.59 0.93
N LYS A 365 14.48 4.87 2.12
CA LYS A 365 15.28 6.06 2.45
C LYS A 365 16.71 5.67 2.81
N HIS A 366 17.65 6.59 2.59
CA HIS A 366 19.06 6.44 2.98
C HIS A 366 19.55 7.54 3.92
N VAL A 367 18.69 8.50 4.27
CA VAL A 367 18.99 9.61 5.18
C VAL A 367 18.04 9.53 6.37
N ASP A 368 18.58 9.70 7.57
CA ASP A 368 17.82 9.70 8.81
C ASP A 368 17.20 11.08 9.12
N LEU A 369 16.42 11.18 10.20
CA LEU A 369 15.74 12.42 10.59
C LEU A 369 16.70 13.55 11.04
N MET A 370 17.98 13.25 11.27
CA MET A 370 19.02 14.24 11.58
C MET A 370 19.71 14.77 10.31
N GLY A 371 19.46 14.14 9.17
CA GLY A 371 20.08 14.50 7.90
C GLY A 371 21.38 13.75 7.61
N ASP A 372 21.68 12.69 8.36
CA ASP A 372 22.87 11.86 8.18
C ASP A 372 22.55 10.61 7.33
N ASP A 373 23.52 10.14 6.54
CA ASP A 373 23.41 8.87 5.81
C ASP A 373 23.33 7.69 6.79
N VAL A 374 22.40 6.78 6.56
CA VAL A 374 22.26 5.57 7.39
C VAL A 374 23.31 4.51 7.02
N ASP A 375 23.81 3.78 8.02
CA ASP A 375 24.76 2.65 7.84
C ASP A 375 24.08 1.27 7.93
N TYR A 376 22.75 1.23 7.80
CA TYR A 376 21.89 0.05 7.88
C TYR A 376 20.88 -0.02 6.73
N GLN A 377 20.30 -1.21 6.51
CA GLN A 377 19.21 -1.41 5.54
C GLN A 377 17.89 -0.80 6.04
N THR A 378 17.12 -0.17 5.15
CA THR A 378 15.78 0.40 5.43
C THR A 378 14.69 -0.43 4.76
N GLY A 379 13.70 0.18 4.10
CA GLY A 379 12.53 -0.50 3.53
C GLY A 379 12.90 -1.64 2.57
N PRO A 380 12.30 -2.84 2.72
CA PRO A 380 12.58 -3.99 1.87
C PRO A 380 11.85 -3.90 0.52
N ILE A 381 12.21 -4.77 -0.42
CA ILE A 381 11.47 -4.94 -1.67
C ILE A 381 10.19 -5.73 -1.39
N ILE A 382 9.04 -5.10 -1.58
CA ILE A 382 7.72 -5.75 -1.46
C ILE A 382 7.30 -6.36 -2.80
N TRP A 383 6.80 -7.59 -2.76
CA TRP A 383 6.30 -8.27 -3.96
C TRP A 383 5.31 -9.38 -3.59
N GLY A 384 4.65 -9.96 -4.58
CA GLY A 384 3.80 -11.13 -4.36
C GLY A 384 2.63 -11.25 -5.33
N GLN A 385 1.90 -12.36 -5.21
CA GLN A 385 0.68 -12.67 -5.95
C GLN A 385 -0.26 -13.48 -5.04
N PRO A 386 -1.57 -13.53 -5.35
CA PRO A 386 -2.48 -14.41 -4.65
C PRO A 386 -2.04 -15.89 -4.67
N GLY A 387 -2.32 -16.58 -3.57
CA GLY A 387 -2.37 -18.03 -3.55
C GLY A 387 -3.60 -18.54 -4.31
N THR A 388 -3.54 -19.64 -5.04
CA THR A 388 -2.39 -20.55 -5.23
C THR A 388 -1.50 -20.18 -6.42
N ASN A 389 -1.82 -19.13 -7.19
CA ASN A 389 -1.10 -18.76 -8.41
C ASN A 389 0.41 -18.58 -8.17
N GLY A 390 0.79 -17.89 -7.08
CA GLY A 390 2.19 -17.72 -6.71
C GLY A 390 2.95 -19.04 -6.52
N GLN A 391 2.27 -20.11 -6.05
CA GLN A 391 2.86 -21.44 -5.88
C GLN A 391 3.38 -22.01 -7.21
N HIS A 392 2.68 -21.70 -8.30
CA HIS A 392 3.01 -22.16 -9.65
C HIS A 392 3.85 -21.16 -10.45
N ALA A 393 4.36 -20.11 -9.80
CA ALA A 393 5.20 -19.09 -10.44
C ALA A 393 6.59 -19.03 -9.81
N PHE A 394 6.68 -18.77 -8.51
CA PHE A 394 7.94 -18.39 -7.85
C PHE A 394 8.23 -19.10 -6.53
N TYR A 395 7.31 -19.92 -6.01
CA TYR A 395 7.54 -20.62 -4.73
C TYR A 395 8.70 -21.62 -4.81
N GLN A 396 9.08 -22.10 -6.00
CA GLN A 396 10.32 -22.85 -6.20
C GLN A 396 11.53 -22.10 -5.63
N LEU A 397 11.67 -20.81 -5.97
CA LEU A 397 12.74 -19.97 -5.44
C LEU A 397 12.57 -19.77 -3.93
N MET A 398 11.34 -19.59 -3.46
CA MET A 398 11.09 -19.44 -2.02
C MET A 398 11.48 -20.68 -1.23
N HIS A 399 11.27 -21.90 -1.73
CA HIS A 399 11.54 -23.15 -1.02
C HIS A 399 12.99 -23.61 -1.12
N GLN A 400 13.60 -23.50 -2.29
CA GLN A 400 14.92 -24.09 -2.58
C GLN A 400 15.95 -23.08 -3.09
N GLY A 401 15.56 -21.82 -3.32
CA GLY A 401 16.48 -20.75 -3.68
C GLY A 401 17.39 -20.35 -2.53
N THR A 402 18.45 -19.62 -2.87
CA THR A 402 19.49 -19.16 -1.93
C THR A 402 19.13 -17.88 -1.18
N LYS A 403 17.98 -17.27 -1.48
CA LYS A 403 17.48 -16.07 -0.82
C LYS A 403 16.59 -16.45 0.37
N LEU A 404 16.74 -15.74 1.47
CA LEU A 404 15.82 -15.79 2.60
C LEU A 404 14.70 -14.77 2.36
N ILE A 405 13.46 -15.22 2.35
CA ILE A 405 12.30 -14.40 1.99
C ILE A 405 11.24 -14.57 3.08
N PRO A 406 11.14 -13.62 4.01
CA PRO A 406 9.98 -13.49 4.88
C PRO A 406 8.69 -13.30 4.09
N CYS A 407 7.62 -13.94 4.57
CA CYS A 407 6.34 -13.98 3.88
C CYS A 407 5.18 -13.65 4.84
N ASP A 408 4.28 -12.78 4.40
CA ASP A 408 3.01 -12.53 5.07
C ASP A 408 1.90 -13.25 4.27
N PHE A 409 1.37 -14.34 4.83
CA PHE A 409 0.23 -15.10 4.29
C PHE A 409 -1.05 -14.52 4.87
N ILE A 410 -2.05 -14.23 4.03
CA ILE A 410 -3.32 -13.63 4.46
C ILE A 410 -4.48 -14.50 4.00
N GLY A 411 -5.31 -15.00 4.91
CA GLY A 411 -6.45 -15.86 4.59
C GLY A 411 -7.71 -15.51 5.35
N PHE A 412 -8.82 -16.14 4.96
CA PHE A 412 -10.13 -15.91 5.58
C PHE A 412 -10.80 -17.22 5.97
N TYR A 413 -11.49 -17.26 7.11
CA TYR A 413 -12.23 -18.45 7.54
C TYR A 413 -13.43 -18.73 6.62
N GLN A 414 -14.03 -17.69 6.03
CA GLN A 414 -15.21 -17.78 5.18
C GLN A 414 -14.95 -17.17 3.80
N THR A 415 -15.39 -17.88 2.76
CA THR A 415 -15.39 -17.37 1.38
C THR A 415 -16.56 -16.42 1.12
N LEU A 416 -16.34 -15.44 0.26
CA LEU A 416 -17.41 -14.61 -0.32
C LEU A 416 -18.20 -15.35 -1.42
N ASN A 417 -17.60 -16.39 -2.02
CA ASN A 417 -18.23 -17.16 -3.11
C ASN A 417 -18.29 -18.64 -2.72
N VAL A 418 -19.42 -19.05 -2.12
CA VAL A 418 -19.59 -20.43 -1.62
C VAL A 418 -19.69 -21.42 -2.77
N SER A 419 -18.61 -22.17 -2.98
CA SER A 419 -18.55 -23.28 -3.94
C SER A 419 -17.63 -24.38 -3.40
N PRO A 420 -18.13 -25.29 -2.55
CA PRO A 420 -17.33 -26.41 -2.07
C PRO A 420 -16.85 -27.29 -3.24
N PRO A 421 -15.61 -27.82 -3.22
CA PRO A 421 -14.63 -27.80 -2.12
C PRO A 421 -13.61 -26.64 -2.20
N HIS A 422 -13.87 -25.60 -3.00
CA HIS A 422 -12.84 -24.64 -3.40
C HIS A 422 -12.14 -23.92 -2.23
N HIS A 423 -12.90 -23.48 -1.23
CA HIS A 423 -12.32 -22.70 -0.11
C HIS A 423 -11.41 -23.54 0.78
N ASP A 424 -11.84 -24.76 1.13
CA ASP A 424 -11.03 -25.66 1.96
C ASP A 424 -9.73 -26.05 1.25
N LEU A 425 -9.77 -26.29 -0.07
CA LEU A 425 -8.57 -26.55 -0.85
C LEU A 425 -7.62 -25.35 -0.89
N LEU A 426 -8.16 -24.14 -0.97
CA LEU A 426 -7.36 -22.90 -0.93
C LEU A 426 -6.68 -22.74 0.43
N ILE A 427 -7.43 -22.89 1.53
CA ILE A 427 -6.89 -22.72 2.89
C ILE A 427 -5.93 -23.86 3.26
N ALA A 428 -6.20 -25.10 2.84
CA ALA A 428 -5.28 -26.22 3.02
C ALA A 428 -3.93 -25.94 2.36
N ASN A 429 -3.93 -25.37 1.16
CA ASN A 429 -2.71 -24.94 0.47
C ASN A 429 -1.99 -23.83 1.25
N MET A 430 -2.70 -22.84 1.79
CA MET A 430 -2.09 -21.78 2.61
C MET A 430 -1.34 -22.35 3.83
N ILE A 431 -2.02 -23.19 4.60
CA ILE A 431 -1.49 -23.79 5.83
C ILE A 431 -0.30 -24.69 5.48
N ALA A 432 -0.44 -25.57 4.50
CA ALA A 432 0.63 -26.48 4.06
C ALA A 432 1.87 -25.74 3.57
N GLN A 433 1.73 -24.60 2.89
CA GLN A 433 2.88 -23.82 2.44
C GLN A 433 3.65 -23.20 3.60
N THR A 434 2.96 -22.66 4.61
CA THR A 434 3.63 -22.12 5.81
C THR A 434 4.34 -23.21 6.61
N GLU A 435 3.75 -24.41 6.69
CA GLU A 435 4.37 -25.60 7.30
C GLU A 435 5.62 -26.04 6.52
N ALA A 436 5.51 -26.16 5.19
CA ALA A 436 6.60 -26.59 4.33
C ALA A 436 7.79 -25.60 4.36
N LEU A 437 7.53 -24.29 4.36
CA LEU A 437 8.56 -23.26 4.48
C LEU A 437 9.27 -23.34 5.85
N ALA A 438 8.52 -23.57 6.93
CA ALA A 438 9.08 -23.63 8.27
C ALA A 438 9.91 -24.88 8.51
N PHE A 439 9.39 -26.05 8.12
CA PHE A 439 9.99 -27.33 8.51
C PHE A 439 10.76 -28.02 7.38
N GLY A 440 10.48 -27.73 6.12
CA GLY A 440 11.15 -28.35 5.00
C GLY A 440 11.05 -29.88 5.01
N LYS A 441 11.98 -30.52 4.31
CA LYS A 441 12.09 -31.97 4.19
C LYS A 441 13.55 -32.38 4.09
N THR A 442 14.03 -33.16 5.07
CA THR A 442 15.47 -33.45 5.23
C THR A 442 15.96 -34.50 4.23
N ALA A 443 17.28 -34.61 4.07
CA ALA A 443 17.89 -35.63 3.22
C ALA A 443 17.56 -37.06 3.70
N GLU A 444 17.47 -37.26 5.02
CA GLU A 444 17.10 -38.54 5.63
C GLU A 444 15.64 -38.89 5.36
N GLU A 445 14.73 -37.91 5.46
CA GLU A 445 13.31 -38.08 5.10
C GLU A 445 13.17 -38.45 3.62
N ILE A 446 13.89 -37.75 2.73
CA ILE A 446 13.92 -38.06 1.29
C ILE A 446 14.52 -39.45 1.01
N ALA A 447 15.56 -39.86 1.74
CA ALA A 447 16.19 -41.17 1.55
C ALA A 447 15.24 -42.33 1.86
N ARG A 448 14.34 -42.18 2.84
CA ARG A 448 13.32 -43.19 3.20
C ARG A 448 12.26 -43.39 2.12
N GLU A 449 12.00 -42.39 1.28
CA GLU A 449 11.04 -42.47 0.18
C GLU A 449 11.58 -43.18 -1.07
N GLY A 450 12.88 -43.48 -1.09
CA GLY A 450 13.55 -44.06 -2.26
C GLY A 450 13.85 -43.05 -3.37
N GLY A 451 14.26 -43.57 -4.52
CA GLY A 451 14.72 -42.79 -5.68
C GLY A 451 16.23 -42.76 -5.85
N SER A 452 16.68 -42.28 -7.01
CA SER A 452 18.09 -42.28 -7.41
C SER A 452 18.94 -41.38 -6.49
N ALA A 453 20.17 -41.80 -6.21
CA ALA A 453 21.09 -41.02 -5.38
C ALA A 453 21.34 -39.61 -5.93
N LEU A 454 21.33 -39.47 -7.27
CA LEU A 454 21.46 -38.18 -7.94
C LEU A 454 20.28 -37.24 -7.67
N ALA A 455 19.05 -37.75 -7.63
CA ALA A 455 17.86 -36.91 -7.46
C ALA A 455 17.64 -36.47 -6.00
N ARG A 456 18.16 -37.20 -5.01
CA ARG A 456 17.87 -36.93 -3.58
C ARG A 456 18.23 -35.50 -3.14
N PRO A 457 19.42 -34.95 -3.43
CA PRO A 457 19.74 -33.57 -3.03
C PRO A 457 18.80 -32.53 -3.63
N HIS A 458 18.31 -32.74 -4.86
CA HIS A 458 17.38 -31.83 -5.54
C HIS A 458 15.98 -31.83 -4.93
N ARG A 459 15.62 -32.85 -4.14
CA ARG A 459 14.33 -32.98 -3.47
C ARG A 459 14.34 -32.46 -2.03
N VAL A 460 15.50 -32.06 -1.51
CA VAL A 460 15.63 -31.50 -0.17
C VAL A 460 15.03 -30.10 -0.15
N CYS A 461 14.17 -29.85 0.83
CA CYS A 461 13.72 -28.51 1.19
C CYS A 461 14.32 -28.17 2.54
N GLN A 462 15.17 -27.14 2.63
CA GLN A 462 15.93 -26.88 3.85
C GLN A 462 15.06 -26.44 5.03
N GLY A 463 13.85 -25.93 4.78
CA GLY A 463 13.01 -25.35 5.82
C GLY A 463 13.61 -24.06 6.38
N ASN A 464 13.23 -23.71 7.62
CA ASN A 464 13.71 -22.54 8.35
C ASN A 464 13.43 -21.18 7.67
N ARG A 465 12.40 -21.14 6.82
CA ARG A 465 11.99 -19.95 6.07
C ARG A 465 10.79 -19.30 6.78
N PRO A 466 10.88 -18.01 7.10
CA PRO A 466 9.95 -17.39 8.03
C PRO A 466 8.64 -16.97 7.40
N THR A 467 7.56 -17.18 8.12
CA THR A 467 6.22 -16.79 7.69
C THR A 467 5.42 -16.19 8.84
N ASN A 468 4.66 -15.14 8.57
CA ASN A 468 3.51 -14.75 9.36
C ASN A 468 2.23 -15.23 8.67
N THR A 469 1.25 -15.69 9.43
CA THR A 469 -0.09 -16.04 8.93
C THR A 469 -1.12 -15.14 9.59
N ILE A 470 -1.83 -14.38 8.77
CA ILE A 470 -2.90 -13.48 9.18
C ILE A 470 -4.23 -14.10 8.75
N PHE A 471 -5.13 -14.32 9.70
CA PHE A 471 -6.50 -14.73 9.44
C PHE A 471 -7.49 -13.66 9.87
N ALA A 472 -8.60 -13.59 9.15
CA ALA A 472 -9.81 -12.88 9.56
C ALA A 472 -11.04 -13.72 9.22
N GLU A 473 -12.21 -13.38 9.76
CA GLU A 473 -13.43 -14.15 9.48
C GLU A 473 -13.80 -14.15 8.00
N ARG A 474 -13.88 -12.96 7.39
CA ARG A 474 -14.31 -12.75 6.00
C ARG A 474 -13.75 -11.42 5.49
N LEU A 475 -13.48 -11.34 4.19
CA LEU A 475 -13.12 -10.07 3.53
C LEU A 475 -14.35 -9.16 3.40
N THR A 476 -14.68 -8.43 4.45
CA THR A 476 -15.69 -7.36 4.45
C THR A 476 -15.02 -5.99 4.24
N PRO A 477 -15.79 -4.91 3.97
CA PRO A 477 -15.24 -3.56 3.94
C PRO A 477 -14.47 -3.22 5.23
N GLU A 478 -15.05 -3.53 6.39
CA GLU A 478 -14.41 -3.34 7.70
C GLU A 478 -13.09 -4.12 7.82
N THR A 479 -13.08 -5.40 7.45
CA THR A 479 -11.85 -6.23 7.50
C THR A 479 -10.77 -5.69 6.58
N LEU A 480 -11.12 -5.22 5.38
CA LEU A 480 -10.16 -4.58 4.49
C LEU A 480 -9.55 -3.32 5.12
N GLY A 481 -10.38 -2.48 5.75
CA GLY A 481 -9.89 -1.31 6.48
C GLY A 481 -8.90 -1.66 7.58
N LYS A 482 -9.20 -2.69 8.38
CA LYS A 482 -8.28 -3.20 9.42
C LYS A 482 -6.95 -3.68 8.82
N LEU A 483 -7.01 -4.44 7.73
CA LEU A 483 -5.82 -4.98 7.07
C LEU A 483 -4.94 -3.86 6.48
N ILE A 484 -5.52 -2.83 5.87
CA ILE A 484 -4.74 -1.73 5.33
C ILE A 484 -4.09 -0.93 6.48
N ALA A 485 -4.87 -0.54 7.50
CA ALA A 485 -4.33 0.15 8.68
C ALA A 485 -3.22 -0.65 9.38
N LEU A 486 -3.32 -1.98 9.42
CA LEU A 486 -2.28 -2.85 9.98
C LEU A 486 -0.93 -2.58 9.30
N TYR A 487 -0.92 -2.50 7.96
CA TYR A 487 0.29 -2.24 7.19
C TYR A 487 0.71 -0.77 7.24
N GLU A 488 -0.22 0.19 7.28
CA GLU A 488 0.12 1.62 7.47
C GLU A 488 0.91 1.82 8.76
N HIS A 489 0.44 1.22 9.86
CA HIS A 489 1.10 1.30 11.16
C HIS A 489 2.36 0.44 11.25
N LYS A 490 2.42 -0.72 10.57
CA LYS A 490 3.64 -1.54 10.45
C LYS A 490 4.77 -0.71 9.82
N VAL A 491 4.47 -0.03 8.71
CA VAL A 491 5.42 0.84 7.98
C VAL A 491 5.88 1.99 8.88
N PHE A 492 4.97 2.61 9.63
CA PHE A 492 5.30 3.66 10.59
C PHE A 492 6.21 3.19 11.73
N VAL A 493 5.95 2.00 12.28
CA VAL A 493 6.81 1.39 13.30
C VAL A 493 8.22 1.22 12.76
N GLN A 494 8.36 0.63 11.58
CA GLN A 494 9.66 0.39 10.95
C GLN A 494 10.42 1.69 10.67
N GLY A 495 9.77 2.67 10.05
CA GLY A 495 10.38 3.98 9.79
C GLY A 495 10.80 4.71 11.07
N THR A 496 10.03 4.55 12.15
CA THR A 496 10.39 5.08 13.47
C THR A 496 11.63 4.39 14.04
N ILE A 497 11.73 3.05 13.98
CA ILE A 497 12.92 2.31 14.44
C ILE A 497 14.16 2.72 13.64
N TRP A 498 14.04 2.83 12.31
CA TRP A 498 15.11 3.29 11.43
C TRP A 498 15.41 4.78 11.55
N HIS A 499 14.61 5.53 12.32
CA HIS A 499 14.77 6.96 12.49
C HIS A 499 14.77 7.73 11.15
N ILE A 500 13.90 7.33 10.22
CA ILE A 500 13.74 7.96 8.89
C ILE A 500 12.39 8.69 8.77
N ASP A 501 12.27 9.56 7.77
CA ASP A 501 10.98 10.17 7.42
C ASP A 501 10.18 9.25 6.49
N SER A 502 9.13 8.61 6.99
CA SER A 502 8.26 7.73 6.20
C SER A 502 7.27 8.47 5.29
N PHE A 503 7.24 9.80 5.33
CA PHE A 503 6.12 10.58 4.79
C PHE A 503 6.50 11.51 3.63
N ASP A 504 7.79 11.75 3.43
CA ASP A 504 8.30 12.39 2.21
C ASP A 504 8.56 11.40 1.06
N GLN A 505 8.95 11.93 -0.10
CA GLN A 505 9.30 11.15 -1.29
C GLN A 505 10.25 11.90 -2.25
N TRP A 506 11.31 12.54 -1.76
CA TRP A 506 12.19 13.37 -2.60
C TRP A 506 12.82 12.64 -3.80
N GLY A 507 13.00 11.31 -3.70
CA GLY A 507 13.60 10.48 -4.75
C GLY A 507 12.87 10.48 -6.09
N VAL A 508 11.59 10.88 -6.15
CA VAL A 508 10.82 10.87 -7.41
C VAL A 508 11.00 12.13 -8.26
N GLU A 509 11.59 13.20 -7.72
CA GLU A 509 11.63 14.51 -8.39
C GLU A 509 12.65 14.58 -9.53
N LEU A 510 13.81 13.91 -9.40
CA LEU A 510 14.85 13.93 -10.43
C LEU A 510 14.34 13.42 -11.78
N GLY A 511 13.62 12.30 -11.77
CA GLY A 511 13.03 11.72 -12.98
C GLY A 511 12.04 12.68 -13.65
N LYS A 512 11.20 13.37 -12.86
CA LYS A 512 10.24 14.36 -13.38
C LYS A 512 10.93 15.55 -14.04
N VAL A 513 12.01 16.07 -13.44
CA VAL A 513 12.79 17.20 -13.99
C VAL A 513 13.45 16.79 -15.31
N LEU A 514 14.09 15.61 -15.35
CA LEU A 514 14.74 15.11 -16.56
C LEU A 514 13.72 14.84 -17.68
N ALA A 515 12.58 14.24 -17.37
CA ALA A 515 11.52 14.01 -18.35
C ALA A 515 10.98 15.32 -18.95
N LYS A 516 10.73 16.35 -18.11
CA LYS A 516 10.31 17.68 -18.58
C LYS A 516 11.30 18.33 -19.54
N ARG A 517 12.60 18.07 -19.38
CA ARG A 517 13.65 18.53 -20.31
C ARG A 517 13.64 17.75 -21.62
N ILE A 518 13.47 16.43 -21.55
CA ILE A 518 13.51 15.54 -22.72
C ILE A 518 12.26 15.67 -23.60
N VAL A 519 11.08 15.90 -23.03
CA VAL A 519 9.81 15.96 -23.80
C VAL A 519 9.87 16.95 -24.98
N PRO A 520 10.27 18.22 -24.80
CA PRO A 520 10.47 19.14 -25.92
C PRO A 520 11.48 18.62 -26.96
N GLU A 521 12.58 18.00 -26.54
CA GLU A 521 13.59 17.44 -27.45
C GLU A 521 13.04 16.27 -28.29
N LEU A 522 12.04 15.53 -27.81
CA LEU A 522 11.34 14.49 -28.57
C LEU A 522 10.21 15.02 -29.47
N GLN A 523 9.66 16.19 -29.13
CA GLN A 523 8.50 16.79 -29.81
C GLN A 523 8.89 17.82 -30.88
N ASP A 524 10.06 18.45 -30.76
CA ASP A 524 10.52 19.46 -31.71
C ASP A 524 10.57 18.87 -33.14
N VAL A 525 10.20 19.68 -34.12
CA VAL A 525 10.31 19.31 -35.54
C VAL A 525 11.77 19.33 -35.97
N ALA A 526 12.53 20.35 -35.55
CA ALA A 526 13.94 20.46 -35.84
C ALA A 526 14.77 19.52 -34.95
N GLU A 527 15.93 19.07 -35.41
CA GLU A 527 16.85 18.30 -34.57
C GLU A 527 17.44 19.23 -33.48
N PRO A 528 17.15 18.98 -32.19
CA PRO A 528 17.64 19.85 -31.13
C PRO A 528 19.11 19.59 -30.84
N LYS A 529 19.80 20.61 -30.32
CA LYS A 529 21.14 20.42 -29.76
C LYS A 529 21.04 19.70 -28.41
N LEU A 530 21.38 18.41 -28.39
CA LEU A 530 21.34 17.60 -27.18
C LEU A 530 22.56 17.84 -26.29
N SER A 531 22.35 17.76 -24.98
CA SER A 531 23.37 18.03 -23.95
C SER A 531 23.27 17.05 -22.77
N HIS A 532 22.88 15.82 -23.05
CA HIS A 532 22.90 14.70 -22.10
C HIS A 532 24.16 13.85 -22.30
N ASP A 533 24.28 12.76 -21.56
CA ASP A 533 25.30 11.75 -21.79
C ASP A 533 25.13 11.09 -23.19
N SER A 534 26.18 10.40 -23.64
CA SER A 534 26.23 9.82 -24.98
C SER A 534 25.15 8.76 -25.23
N SER A 535 24.72 8.02 -24.19
CA SER A 535 23.67 7.01 -24.30
C SER A 535 22.31 7.67 -24.48
N THR A 536 21.95 8.62 -23.61
CA THR A 536 20.68 9.35 -23.68
C THR A 536 20.54 10.10 -24.99
N ASN A 537 21.59 10.80 -25.44
CA ASN A 537 21.59 11.48 -26.74
C ASN A 537 21.31 10.51 -27.89
N ARG A 538 21.96 9.34 -27.87
CA ARG A 538 21.78 8.31 -28.91
C ARG A 538 20.36 7.76 -28.92
N LEU A 539 19.74 7.58 -27.76
CA LEU A 539 18.36 7.10 -27.64
C LEU A 539 17.36 8.14 -28.17
N ILE A 540 17.53 9.42 -27.82
CA ILE A 540 16.69 10.52 -28.35
C ILE A 540 16.79 10.59 -29.87
N GLN A 541 18.01 10.58 -30.42
CA GLN A 541 18.23 10.59 -31.87
C GLN A 541 17.58 9.37 -32.55
N ARG A 542 17.74 8.18 -31.96
CA ARG A 542 17.12 6.96 -32.49
C ARG A 542 15.60 7.05 -32.49
N TYR A 543 15.00 7.48 -31.38
CA TYR A 543 13.55 7.64 -31.27
C TYR A 543 13.02 8.64 -32.31
N ARG A 544 13.62 9.82 -32.42
CA ARG A 544 13.21 10.85 -33.40
C ARG A 544 13.28 10.34 -34.83
N LYS A 545 14.37 9.62 -35.18
CA LYS A 545 14.56 9.03 -36.52
C LYS A 545 13.40 8.12 -36.93
N PHE A 546 12.94 7.26 -36.02
CA PHE A 546 11.88 6.30 -36.34
C PHE A 546 10.46 6.87 -36.12
N LYS A 547 10.28 7.82 -35.21
CA LYS A 547 9.01 8.54 -35.03
C LYS A 547 8.59 9.26 -36.32
N ALA A 548 9.53 9.91 -37.00
CA ALA A 548 9.27 10.59 -38.27
C ALA A 548 8.92 9.63 -39.44
N SER A 549 9.16 8.32 -39.29
CA SER A 549 8.81 7.32 -40.31
C SER A 549 7.43 6.69 -40.08
N ALA A 550 6.79 6.94 -38.93
CA ALA A 550 5.52 6.34 -38.52
C ALA A 550 4.33 7.32 -38.57
N LEU A 551 4.62 8.62 -38.68
CA LEU A 551 3.67 9.68 -39.03
C LEU A 551 3.78 9.95 -40.54
#